data_AF-A0AAV6TNG5-F1
#
_entry.id   AF-A0AAV6TNG5-F1
#
_cell.length_a   1.000
_cell.length_b   1.000
_cell.length_c   1.000
_cell.angle_alpha   90.00
_cell.angle_beta   90.00
_cell.angle_gamma   90.00
#
_symmetry.space_group_name_H-M   'P 1'
#
loop_
_entity.id
_entity.type
_entity.pdbx_description
1 polymer ?
#
loop_
_entity_poly.entity_id
_entity_poly.type
_entity_poly.pdbx_seq_one_letter_code
_entity_poly.pdbx_strand_id
1 'polypeptide(L)'
;MTCNCARDSKGTDTDYQYPAMRCEGWGNYKLFQCFHNNQCFCVDQDGDTISRQLTKDSANQSVCLGLLNEVSGKPGDLVFTTILPTSTSVTDDDYYDG
;
A
#
# COMPACT_ATOMS: atom_id res chain seq x y z
N MET A 1 -6.24 -16.66 -6.96
CA MET A 1 -6.47 -16.36 -5.53
C MET A 1 -5.15 -16.58 -4.81
N THR A 2 -4.63 -15.57 -4.13
CA THR A 2 -3.27 -15.57 -3.55
C THR A 2 -3.28 -15.55 -2.02
N CYS A 3 -4.40 -15.13 -1.40
CA CYS A 3 -4.58 -15.07 0.06
C CYS A 3 -3.56 -14.18 0.80
N ASN A 4 -2.94 -13.23 0.09
CA ASN A 4 -1.85 -12.39 0.61
C ASN A 4 -2.29 -11.60 1.87
N CYS A 5 -3.45 -10.95 1.82
CA CYS A 5 -3.97 -10.17 2.96
C CYS A 5 -4.19 -11.02 4.23
N ALA A 6 -4.74 -12.22 4.09
CA ALA A 6 -4.93 -13.12 5.24
C ALA A 6 -3.58 -13.59 5.83
N ARG A 7 -2.54 -13.72 5.00
CA ARG A 7 -1.18 -14.03 5.46
C ARG A 7 -0.58 -12.84 6.21
N ASP A 8 -0.70 -11.65 5.66
CA ASP A 8 -0.08 -10.43 6.20
C ASP A 8 -0.78 -9.93 7.47
N SER A 9 -2.08 -10.24 7.64
CA SER A 9 -2.81 -9.97 8.89
C SER A 9 -2.25 -10.68 10.13
N LYS A 10 -1.36 -11.68 9.96
CA LYS A 10 -0.66 -12.34 11.07
C LYS A 10 0.70 -11.71 11.41
N GLY A 11 1.21 -10.78 10.61
CA GLY A 11 2.46 -10.05 10.87
C GLY A 11 2.29 -8.82 11.76
N THR A 12 1.09 -8.26 11.84
CA THR A 12 0.79 -7.00 12.53
C THR A 12 0.45 -7.15 14.02
N ASP A 13 0.56 -8.35 14.59
CA ASP A 13 0.24 -8.60 16.02
C ASP A 13 1.30 -8.01 16.98
N THR A 14 2.38 -7.43 16.45
CA THR A 14 3.51 -6.93 17.26
C THR A 14 3.81 -5.43 17.13
N ASP A 15 3.25 -4.72 16.14
CA ASP A 15 3.49 -3.28 16.01
C ASP A 15 2.25 -2.53 15.51
N TYR A 16 1.56 -1.87 16.45
CA TYR A 16 0.29 -1.15 16.27
C TYR A 16 0.42 0.17 15.46
N GLN A 17 1.60 0.47 14.92
CA GLN A 17 1.86 1.75 14.29
C GLN A 17 1.12 1.93 12.94
N TYR A 18 0.76 0.85 12.26
CA TYR A 18 0.05 0.89 10.98
C TYR A 18 -1.36 0.29 11.05
N PRO A 19 -2.37 0.95 10.45
CA PRO A 19 -3.72 0.43 10.45
C PRO A 19 -3.82 -0.84 9.60
N ALA A 20 -4.54 -1.84 10.10
CA ALA A 20 -4.75 -3.10 9.40
C ALA A 20 -5.45 -2.88 8.05
N MET A 21 -4.87 -3.45 6.99
CA MET A 21 -5.47 -3.46 5.65
C MET A 21 -6.73 -4.36 5.62
N ARG A 22 -7.66 -4.00 4.75
CA ARG A 22 -8.93 -4.72 4.58
C ARG A 22 -8.78 -5.87 3.59
N CYS A 23 -9.20 -7.05 4.01
CA CYS A 23 -9.26 -8.23 3.16
C CYS A 23 -10.69 -8.48 2.62
N GLU A 24 -10.77 -9.15 1.47
CA GLU A 24 -11.98 -9.84 1.03
C GLU A 24 -12.20 -11.14 1.82
N GLY A 25 -13.40 -11.72 1.73
CA GLY A 25 -13.73 -12.99 2.41
C GLY A 25 -12.86 -14.18 2.02
N TRP A 26 -12.16 -14.09 0.89
CA TRP A 26 -11.25 -15.12 0.38
C TRP A 26 -9.78 -14.86 0.76
N GLY A 27 -9.50 -13.83 1.56
CA GLY A 27 -8.16 -13.52 2.05
C GLY A 27 -7.25 -12.73 1.10
N ASN A 28 -7.75 -12.27 -0.05
CA ASN A 28 -7.05 -11.28 -0.88
C ASN A 28 -7.26 -9.86 -0.35
N TYR A 29 -6.43 -8.91 -0.76
CA TYR A 29 -6.65 -7.50 -0.46
C TYR A 29 -7.91 -6.97 -1.14
N LYS A 30 -8.65 -6.10 -0.44
CA LYS A 30 -9.61 -5.24 -1.13
C LYS A 30 -8.86 -4.24 -1.99
N LEU A 31 -9.28 -4.10 -3.24
CA LEU A 31 -8.70 -3.18 -4.22
C LEU A 31 -8.65 -1.72 -3.75
N PHE A 32 -9.58 -1.29 -2.89
CA PHE A 32 -9.54 0.04 -2.27
C PHE A 32 -9.45 -0.10 -0.75
N GLN A 33 -8.47 0.60 -0.18
CA GLN A 33 -8.21 0.68 1.26
C GLN A 33 -8.62 2.07 1.73
N CYS A 34 -9.35 2.17 2.85
CA CYS A 34 -9.80 3.44 3.41
C CYS A 34 -9.56 3.47 4.92
N PHE A 35 -8.87 4.51 5.40
CA PHE A 35 -8.51 4.69 6.80
C PHE A 35 -9.21 5.89 7.43
N HIS A 36 -8.98 6.14 8.73
CA HIS A 36 -9.83 6.97 9.62
C HIS A 36 -9.95 8.46 9.26
N ASN A 37 -9.37 8.94 8.16
CA ASN A 37 -9.44 10.35 7.72
C ASN A 37 -10.15 10.53 6.37
N ASN A 38 -11.04 9.60 5.98
CA ASN A 38 -11.64 9.56 4.62
C ASN A 38 -10.61 9.51 3.49
N GLN A 39 -9.37 9.13 3.83
CA GLN A 39 -8.28 8.94 2.91
C GLN A 39 -8.33 7.49 2.45
N CYS A 40 -8.46 7.32 1.14
CA CYS A 40 -8.50 6.04 0.50
C CYS A 40 -7.40 5.91 -0.54
N PHE A 41 -6.98 4.68 -0.84
CA PHE A 41 -5.99 4.38 -1.86
C PHE A 41 -6.38 3.09 -2.56
N CYS A 42 -5.97 2.93 -3.82
CA CYS A 42 -6.07 1.67 -4.53
C CYS A 42 -4.81 0.85 -4.29
N VAL A 43 -4.99 -0.44 -4.06
CA VAL A 43 -3.89 -1.40 -3.92
C VAL A 43 -4.05 -2.53 -4.93
N ASP A 44 -2.95 -3.19 -5.25
CA ASP A 44 -2.96 -4.40 -6.08
C ASP A 44 -3.17 -5.69 -5.26
N GLN A 45 -2.91 -6.83 -5.88
CA GLN A 45 -3.10 -8.16 -5.27
C GLN A 45 -2.09 -8.49 -4.15
N ASP A 46 -0.95 -7.80 -4.15
CA ASP A 46 0.14 -7.97 -3.18
C ASP A 46 0.04 -6.93 -2.05
N GLY A 47 -0.83 -5.93 -2.22
CA GLY A 47 -1.11 -4.89 -1.23
C GLY A 47 -0.37 -3.58 -1.51
N ASP A 48 0.34 -3.49 -2.64
CA ASP A 48 1.09 -2.31 -3.03
C ASP A 48 0.14 -1.20 -3.49
N THR A 49 0.42 0.03 -3.05
CA THR A 49 -0.42 1.18 -3.40
C THR A 49 -0.14 1.64 -4.82
N ILE A 50 -1.18 1.63 -5.66
CA ILE A 50 -1.10 1.96 -7.09
C ILE A 50 -1.78 3.27 -7.46
N SER A 51 -2.36 3.98 -6.49
CA SER A 51 -3.01 5.26 -6.72
C SER A 51 -2.51 6.33 -5.77
N ARG A 52 -2.77 7.59 -6.13
CA ARG A 52 -2.75 8.69 -5.17
C ARG A 52 -3.89 8.54 -4.15
N GLN A 53 -3.82 9.33 -3.08
CA GLN A 53 -4.92 9.49 -2.13
C GLN A 53 -6.20 9.95 -2.82
N LEU A 54 -7.26 9.15 -2.62
CA LEU A 54 -8.63 9.37 -3.01
C LEU A 54 -9.46 9.79 -1.81
N THR A 55 -10.59 10.45 -2.07
CA THR A 55 -11.65 10.63 -1.07
C THR A 55 -12.53 9.40 -1.02
N LYS A 56 -13.21 9.20 0.11
CA LYS A 56 -14.15 8.08 0.32
C LYS A 56 -15.26 8.00 -0.74
N ASP A 57 -15.70 9.14 -1.28
CA ASP A 57 -16.76 9.19 -2.29
C ASP A 57 -16.27 8.79 -3.70
N SER A 58 -14.97 8.99 -3.96
CA SER A 58 -14.35 8.64 -5.25
C SER A 58 -13.72 7.26 -5.25
N ALA A 59 -13.39 6.70 -4.08
CA ALA A 59 -12.78 5.38 -3.95
C ALA A 59 -13.83 4.27 -4.02
N ASN A 60 -13.83 3.54 -5.13
CA ASN A 60 -14.63 2.34 -5.30
C ASN A 60 -13.89 1.29 -6.15
N GLN A 61 -14.48 0.10 -6.25
CA GLN A 61 -13.87 -1.02 -6.95
C GLN A 61 -13.64 -0.75 -8.44
N SER A 62 -14.59 -0.13 -9.14
CA SER A 62 -14.47 0.17 -10.58
C SER A 62 -13.35 1.17 -10.87
N VAL A 63 -13.20 2.19 -10.03
CA VAL A 63 -12.12 3.19 -10.16
C VAL A 63 -10.76 2.52 -9.98
N CYS A 64 -10.59 1.70 -8.93
CA CYS A 64 -9.32 1.02 -8.68
C CYS A 64 -9.01 -0.06 -9.72
N LEU A 65 -10.02 -0.73 -10.27
CA LEU A 65 -9.83 -1.65 -11.40
C LEU A 65 -9.37 -0.92 -12.66
N GLY A 66 -9.92 0.25 -12.94
CA GLY A 66 -9.45 1.11 -14.03
C GLY A 66 -7.97 1.41 -13.89
N LEU A 67 -7.57 1.93 -12.72
CA LEU A 67 -6.18 2.25 -12.42
C LEU A 67 -5.26 1.02 -12.49
N LEU A 68 -5.68 -0.13 -11.94
CA LEU A 68 -4.90 -1.37 -11.99
C LEU A 68 -4.62 -1.80 -13.44
N ASN A 69 -5.59 -1.68 -14.33
CA ASN A 69 -5.40 -1.98 -15.75
C ASN A 69 -4.45 -0.99 -16.43
N GLU A 70 -4.41 0.27 -15.99
CA GLU A 70 -3.49 1.29 -16.50
C GLU A 70 -2.05 1.08 -16.01
N VAL A 71 -1.82 0.73 -14.74
CA VAL A 71 -0.48 0.43 -14.22
C VAL A 71 0.06 -0.92 -14.66
N SER A 72 -0.80 -1.93 -14.85
CA SER A 72 -0.38 -3.25 -15.37
C SER A 72 0.24 -3.18 -16.77
N GLY A 73 -0.06 -2.11 -17.53
CA GLY A 73 0.54 -1.84 -18.84
C GLY A 73 1.86 -1.05 -18.82
N LYS A 74 2.34 -0.58 -17.66
CA LYS A 74 3.55 0.26 -17.55
C LYS A 74 4.45 -0.20 -16.40
N PRO A 75 5.51 -0.99 -16.66
CA PRO A 75 6.51 -1.27 -15.64
C PRO A 75 7.26 0.03 -15.29
N GLY A 76 7.14 0.49 -14.04
CA GLY A 76 8.07 1.48 -13.45
C GLY A 76 7.56 2.91 -13.21
N ASP A 77 6.25 3.20 -13.36
CA ASP A 77 5.75 4.59 -13.28
C ASP A 77 4.98 4.92 -11.98
N LEU A 78 5.19 4.16 -10.90
CA LEU A 78 4.72 4.55 -9.56
C LEU A 78 5.62 5.66 -9.00
N VAL A 79 5.61 6.82 -9.64
CA VAL A 79 6.26 8.04 -9.14
C VAL A 79 5.34 8.63 -8.07
N PHE A 80 5.58 8.24 -6.81
CA PHE A 80 5.10 9.01 -5.67
C PHE A 80 5.84 10.35 -5.63
N THR A 81 5.34 11.36 -6.36
CA THR A 81 5.82 12.74 -6.20
C THR A 81 5.27 13.31 -4.90
N THR A 82 5.80 12.83 -3.76
CA THR A 82 5.83 13.62 -2.53
C THR A 82 7.18 14.31 -2.50
N ILE A 83 7.09 15.63 -2.51
CA ILE A 83 8.18 16.60 -2.56
C ILE A 83 9.14 16.36 -1.37
N LEU A 84 10.43 16.33 -1.66
CA LEU A 84 11.56 16.29 -0.73
C LEU A 84 11.49 17.45 0.29
N PRO A 85 11.68 17.24 1.59
CA PRO A 85 12.52 18.14 2.37
C PRO A 85 13.95 17.62 2.28
N THR A 86 14.76 18.37 1.55
CA THR A 86 16.21 18.24 1.47
C THR A 86 16.79 18.32 2.88
N SER A 87 17.46 17.28 3.39
CA SER A 87 18.86 17.35 3.89
C SER A 87 19.42 15.97 4.30
N THR A 88 20.40 15.52 3.52
CA THR A 88 21.63 14.77 3.86
C THR A 88 21.57 13.34 4.41
N SER A 89 21.90 12.43 3.50
CA SER A 89 22.55 11.12 3.65
C SER A 89 23.93 11.16 4.34
N VAL A 90 24.28 10.14 5.12
CA VAL A 90 25.55 9.41 4.95
C VAL A 90 25.39 7.97 5.47
N THR A 91 26.00 7.03 4.75
CA THR A 91 26.07 5.58 5.01
C THR A 91 27.19 5.22 6.00
N ASP A 92 27.17 3.94 6.39
CA ASP A 92 28.32 3.04 6.55
C ASP A 92 28.84 2.63 7.94
N ASP A 93 29.26 1.37 7.94
CA ASP A 93 30.17 0.65 8.85
C ASP A 93 29.64 0.08 10.19
N ASP A 94 29.40 -1.24 10.16
CA ASP A 94 29.96 -2.32 11.01
C ASP A 94 30.21 -2.10 12.53
N TYR A 95 30.13 -3.22 13.29
CA TYR A 95 30.71 -3.47 14.65
C TYR A 95 29.70 -3.42 15.83
N TYR A 96 29.42 -4.51 16.55
CA TYR A 96 30.32 -5.19 17.51
C TYR A 96 29.90 -6.66 17.77
N ASP A 97 30.92 -7.53 17.85
CA ASP A 97 30.92 -8.82 18.56
C ASP A 97 31.55 -8.60 19.95
N GLY A 98 30.93 -9.13 21.00
CA GLY A 98 31.39 -9.04 22.39
C GLY A 98 30.50 -9.79 23.36
#